data_AF-A0A068T0R1-F1
#
_entry.id   AF-A0A068T0R1-F1
#
_cell.length_a   1.000
_cell.length_b   1.000
_cell.length_c   1.000
_cell.angle_alpha   90.00
_cell.angle_beta   90.00
_cell.angle_gamma   90.00
#
_symmetry.space_group_name_H-M   'P 1'
#
loop_
_entity.id
_entity.type
_entity.pdbx_description
1 polymer ?
#
loop_
_entity_poly.entity_id
_entity_poly.type
_entity_poly.pdbx_seq_one_letter_code
_entity_poly.pdbx_strand_id
1 'polypeptide(L)'
;MKKPTKKLPEDATIRSINGQLGRPEEYVRQVLENMRGCSGECQVRIGIVSNSNYPDYEISMLHYEGDDVAGIQCLAVVGGKANREIPPGDDLHNQAWSSAASSFADIQQLLGELRGLNKPQK
;
A
#
# COMPACT_ATOMS: atom_id res chain seq x y z
N MET A 1 14.77 -8.16 20.16
CA MET A 1 13.95 -7.86 18.96
C MET A 1 13.24 -9.14 18.53
N LYS A 2 11.90 -9.18 18.51
CA LYS A 2 11.15 -10.35 18.02
C LYS A 2 11.23 -10.35 16.49
N LYS A 3 11.78 -11.41 15.90
CA LYS A 3 11.83 -11.60 14.43
C LYS A 3 10.39 -11.62 13.88
N PRO A 4 10.06 -10.90 12.80
CA PRO A 4 8.74 -10.99 12.19
C PRO A 4 8.52 -12.43 11.70
N THR A 5 7.35 -12.99 12.02
CA THR A 5 7.10 -14.44 12.07
C THR A 5 6.60 -15.05 10.77
N LYS A 6 6.44 -14.28 9.69
CA LYS A 6 6.27 -14.78 8.32
C LYS A 6 6.47 -13.61 7.35
N LYS A 7 7.34 -13.75 6.35
CA LYS A 7 7.41 -12.77 5.26
C LYS A 7 6.14 -12.86 4.42
N LEU A 8 5.67 -11.72 3.93
CA LEU A 8 4.64 -11.70 2.90
C LEU A 8 5.22 -12.21 1.57
N PRO A 9 4.38 -12.70 0.64
CA PRO A 9 4.80 -12.97 -0.73
C PRO A 9 5.52 -11.76 -1.37
N GLU A 10 6.46 -12.01 -2.28
CA GLU A 10 7.22 -10.95 -2.94
C GLU A 10 6.33 -10.02 -3.78
N ASP A 11 5.24 -10.55 -4.33
CA ASP A 11 4.23 -9.87 -5.13
C ASP A 11 2.95 -9.54 -4.34
N ALA A 12 3.04 -9.49 -3.01
CA ALA A 12 1.89 -9.22 -2.16
C ALA A 12 1.30 -7.81 -2.40
N THR A 13 -0.02 -7.75 -2.56
CA THR A 13 -0.80 -6.51 -2.58
C THR A 13 -1.71 -6.45 -1.37
N ILE A 14 -2.20 -5.26 -1.01
CA ILE A 14 -3.15 -5.08 0.09
C ILE A 14 -4.38 -5.98 -0.11
N ARG A 15 -4.84 -6.13 -1.37
CA ARG A 15 -5.93 -7.03 -1.75
C ARG A 15 -5.59 -8.49 -1.48
N SER A 16 -4.41 -8.98 -1.90
CA SER A 16 -4.05 -10.39 -1.75
C SER A 16 -3.83 -10.79 -0.28
N ILE A 17 -3.43 -9.85 0.57
CA ILE A 17 -3.24 -10.09 2.00
C ILE A 17 -4.44 -9.70 2.87
N ASN A 18 -5.56 -9.29 2.28
CA ASN A 18 -6.71 -8.74 3.00
C ASN A 18 -7.19 -9.63 4.17
N GLY A 19 -7.17 -10.96 3.99
CA GLY A 19 -7.52 -11.93 5.04
C GLY A 19 -6.53 -12.05 6.21
N GLN A 20 -5.37 -11.39 6.11
CA GLN A 20 -4.32 -11.36 7.13
C GLN A 20 -4.26 -10.02 7.89
N LEU A 21 -4.92 -8.98 7.36
CA LEU A 21 -4.94 -7.65 7.98
C LEU A 21 -5.74 -7.68 9.29
N GLY A 22 -5.25 -6.96 10.30
CA GLY A 22 -5.92 -6.91 11.61
C GLY A 22 -7.25 -6.15 11.58
N ARG A 23 -7.33 -5.10 10.77
CA ARG A 23 -8.53 -4.26 10.54
C ARG A 23 -8.56 -3.84 9.07
N PRO A 24 -8.98 -4.72 8.16
CA PRO A 24 -8.81 -4.51 6.73
C PRO A 24 -9.48 -3.23 6.23
N GLU A 25 -10.75 -2.99 6.54
CA GLU A 25 -11.46 -1.77 6.09
C GLU A 25 -10.77 -0.49 6.56
N GLU A 26 -10.40 -0.44 7.85
CA GLU A 26 -9.77 0.74 8.43
C GLU A 26 -8.37 0.98 7.86
N TYR A 27 -7.58 -0.08 7.67
CA TYR A 27 -6.26 0.00 7.06
C TYR A 27 -6.35 0.49 5.61
N VAL A 28 -7.27 -0.05 4.80
CA VAL A 28 -7.44 0.40 3.40
C VAL A 28 -7.95 1.84 3.34
N ARG A 29 -8.87 2.24 4.23
CA ARG A 29 -9.33 3.63 4.35
C ARG A 29 -8.17 4.59 4.62
N GLN A 30 -7.31 4.21 5.56
CA GLN A 30 -6.12 4.96 5.99
C GLN A 30 -5.06 5.08 4.89
N VAL A 31 -4.79 3.98 4.16
CA VAL A 31 -3.93 4.01 2.97
C VAL A 31 -4.48 4.97 1.94
N LEU A 32 -5.78 4.86 1.62
CA LEU A 32 -6.43 5.75 0.66
C LEU A 32 -6.34 7.21 1.08
N GLU A 33 -6.47 7.52 2.37
CA GLU A 33 -6.29 8.88 2.90
C GLU A 33 -4.87 9.41 2.73
N ASN A 34 -3.86 8.60 2.99
CA ASN A 34 -2.47 8.99 2.77
C ASN A 34 -2.12 9.12 1.27
N MET A 35 -2.91 8.54 0.37
CA MET A 35 -2.81 8.79 -1.08
C MET A 35 -3.51 10.09 -1.53
N ARG A 36 -4.34 10.73 -0.69
CA ARG A 36 -5.08 11.96 -1.04
C ARG A 36 -4.11 13.14 -1.15
N GLY A 37 -3.65 13.38 -2.36
CA GLY A 37 -2.62 14.37 -2.68
C GLY A 37 -1.94 14.04 -4.00
N CYS A 38 -2.04 12.78 -4.42
CA CYS A 38 -1.62 12.35 -5.75
C CYS A 38 -2.82 12.25 -6.70
N SER A 39 -2.70 12.87 -7.87
CA SER A 39 -3.78 13.06 -8.86
C SER A 39 -4.15 11.80 -9.65
N GLY A 40 -4.25 10.64 -9.00
CA GLY A 40 -4.60 9.36 -9.61
C GLY A 40 -3.40 8.52 -10.08
N GLU A 41 -2.30 9.17 -10.45
CA GLU A 41 -1.06 8.52 -10.93
C GLU A 41 -0.15 7.99 -9.81
N CYS A 42 -0.73 7.67 -8.65
CA CYS A 42 0.00 7.05 -7.55
C CYS A 42 -0.32 5.59 -7.38
N GLN A 43 0.70 4.91 -6.90
CA GLN A 43 0.67 3.51 -6.54
C GLN A 43 1.21 3.32 -5.13
N VAL A 44 0.80 2.21 -4.52
CA VAL A 44 1.26 1.76 -3.21
C VAL A 44 1.91 0.39 -3.32
N ARG A 45 3.04 0.23 -2.63
CA ARG A 45 3.69 -1.07 -2.41
C ARG A 45 3.78 -1.34 -0.92
N ILE A 46 3.57 -2.59 -0.49
CA ILE A 46 3.70 -2.97 0.92
C ILE A 46 5.07 -3.58 1.21
N GLY A 47 5.58 -3.38 2.43
CA GLY A 47 6.83 -3.94 2.89
C GLY A 47 6.68 -5.43 3.20
N ILE A 48 7.43 -6.31 2.52
CA ILE A 48 7.26 -7.77 2.63
C ILE A 48 7.88 -8.36 3.91
N VAL A 49 8.71 -7.57 4.58
CA VAL A 49 9.34 -7.90 5.88
C VAL A 49 8.66 -7.20 7.06
N SER A 50 7.59 -6.44 6.81
CA SER A 50 6.84 -5.70 7.83
C SER A 50 5.84 -6.59 8.57
N ASN A 51 5.08 -6.00 9.49
CA ASN A 51 4.03 -6.71 10.23
C ASN A 51 2.84 -7.04 9.31
N SER A 52 2.56 -8.33 9.08
CA SER A 52 1.47 -8.77 8.19
C SER A 52 0.08 -8.23 8.54
N ASN A 53 -0.18 -7.88 9.81
CA ASN A 53 -1.48 -7.37 10.23
C ASN A 53 -1.68 -5.89 9.87
N TYR A 54 -0.57 -5.14 9.77
CA TYR A 54 -0.53 -3.70 9.49
C TYR A 54 0.79 -3.39 8.76
N PRO A 55 0.93 -3.84 7.50
CA PRO A 55 2.20 -3.73 6.82
C PRO A 55 2.55 -2.29 6.54
N ASP A 56 3.83 -1.97 6.65
CA ASP A 56 4.37 -0.69 6.22
C ASP A 56 4.20 -0.58 4.70
N TYR A 57 4.12 0.64 4.17
CA TYR A 57 3.89 0.83 2.75
C TYR A 57 4.56 2.09 2.21
N GLU A 58 4.92 2.04 0.93
CA GLU A 58 5.47 3.15 0.17
C GLU A 58 4.41 3.67 -0.78
N ILE A 59 4.26 5.00 -0.85
CA ILE A 59 3.48 5.69 -1.88
C ILE A 59 4.46 6.28 -2.89
N SER A 60 4.25 5.95 -4.16
CA SER A 60 5.06 6.41 -5.27
C SER A 60 4.19 6.99 -6.37
N MET A 61 4.66 8.07 -6.99
CA MET A 61 4.07 8.68 -8.18
C MET A 61 4.75 8.12 -9.44
N LEU A 62 3.94 7.77 -10.44
CA LEU A 62 4.40 7.40 -11.77
C LEU A 62 4.52 8.66 -12.63
N HIS A 63 5.64 8.80 -13.33
CA HIS A 63 5.84 9.80 -14.37
C HIS A 63 5.82 9.11 -15.72
N TYR A 64 5.18 9.75 -16.71
CA TYR A 64 4.98 9.20 -18.03
C TYR A 64 5.60 10.09 -19.11
N GLU A 65 6.14 9.46 -20.16
CA GLU A 65 6.49 10.09 -21.42
C GLU A 65 5.63 9.46 -22.52
N GLY A 66 4.52 10.11 -22.87
CA GLY A 66 3.47 9.49 -23.68
C GLY A 66 2.70 8.46 -22.86
N ASP A 67 2.57 7.23 -23.39
CA ASP A 67 1.88 6.12 -22.71
C ASP A 67 2.83 5.27 -21.85
N ASP A 68 4.14 5.53 -21.91
CA ASP A 68 5.16 4.76 -21.22
C ASP A 68 5.53 5.38 -19.86
N VAL A 69 5.74 4.54 -18.85
CA VAL A 69 6.27 4.97 -17.55
C VAL A 69 7.74 5.34 -17.70
N ALA A 70 8.04 6.63 -17.62
CA ALA A 70 9.38 7.20 -17.71
C ALA A 70 10.13 7.20 -16.36
N GLY A 71 9.39 7.17 -15.24
CA GLY A 71 10.01 7.17 -13.93
C GLY A 71 9.03 6.91 -12.79
N ILE A 72 9.61 6.61 -11.62
CA ILE A 72 8.87 6.40 -10.37
C ILE A 72 9.53 7.27 -9.31
N GLN A 73 8.75 8.11 -8.65
CA GLN A 73 9.20 8.94 -7.53
C GLN A 73 8.52 8.49 -6.25
N CYS A 74 9.32 8.09 -5.25
CA CYS A 74 8.80 7.87 -3.90
C CYS A 74 8.35 9.20 -3.30
N LEU A 75 7.09 9.28 -2.89
CA LEU A 75 6.50 10.45 -2.24
C LEU A 75 6.55 10.32 -0.72
N ALA A 76 6.27 9.13 -0.20
CA ALA A 76 6.18 8.89 1.23
C ALA A 76 6.40 7.41 1.56
N VAL A 77 7.02 7.17 2.70
CA VAL A 77 7.06 5.87 3.35
C VAL A 77 6.23 5.97 4.62
N VAL A 78 5.32 5.03 4.85
CA VAL A 78 4.35 5.08 5.96
C VAL A 78 4.46 3.82 6.81
N GLY A 79 4.59 4.03 8.13
CA GLY A 79 4.57 2.94 9.10
C GLY A 79 3.14 2.42 9.29
N GLY A 80 2.87 1.18 8.92
CA GLY A 80 1.51 0.63 8.75
C GLY A 80 0.70 0.57 10.04
N LYS A 81 1.34 0.31 11.18
CA LYS A 81 0.64 0.23 12.47
C LYS A 81 0.20 1.60 12.99
N ALA A 82 1.04 2.61 12.83
CA ALA A 82 0.73 3.98 13.28
C ALA A 82 -0.01 4.78 12.19
N ASN A 83 0.07 4.31 10.95
CA ASN A 83 -0.36 5.00 9.74
C ASN A 83 0.17 6.43 9.64
N ARG A 84 1.47 6.57 9.90
CA ARG A 84 2.19 7.85 9.90
C ARG A 84 3.38 7.79 8.98
N GLU A 85 3.59 8.87 8.25
CA GLU A 85 4.77 9.05 7.42
C GLU A 85 6.05 8.93 8.26
N ILE A 86 7.03 8.28 7.69
CA ILE A 86 8.34 8.03 8.27
C ILE A 86 9.33 9.00 7.63
N PRO A 87 10.07 9.78 8.44
CA PRO A 87 11.02 10.76 7.92
C PRO A 87 12.07 10.12 6.98
N PRO A 88 12.55 10.87 5.98
CA PRO A 88 13.68 10.44 5.15
C PRO A 88 14.90 10.06 6.00
N GLY A 89 15.62 9.02 5.57
CA GLY A 89 16.82 8.54 6.25
C GLY A 89 16.58 7.50 7.36
N ASP A 90 15.32 7.18 7.66
CA ASP A 90 14.98 6.01 8.48
C ASP A 90 15.22 4.70 7.71
N ASP A 91 15.60 3.63 8.42
CA ASP A 91 15.86 2.30 7.84
C ASP A 91 14.67 1.75 7.04
N LEU A 92 13.44 2.18 7.36
CA LEU A 92 12.24 1.75 6.65
C LEU A 92 12.23 2.15 5.18
N HIS A 93 12.94 3.22 4.79
CA HIS A 93 13.12 3.62 3.39
C HIS A 93 13.92 2.60 2.58
N ASN A 94 14.76 1.79 3.24
CA ASN A 94 15.61 0.77 2.62
C ASN A 94 15.05 -0.65 2.74
N GLN A 95 13.80 -0.81 3.19
CA GLN A 95 13.23 -2.14 3.36
C GLN A 95 12.91 -2.84 2.05
N ALA A 96 12.64 -4.15 2.13
CA ALA A 96 12.14 -4.90 0.98
C ALA A 96 10.66 -4.57 0.73
N TRP A 97 10.40 -3.91 -0.39
CA TRP A 97 9.05 -3.61 -0.90
C TRP A 97 8.55 -4.72 -1.82
N SER A 98 7.24 -4.88 -1.91
CA SER A 98 6.64 -5.80 -2.88
C SER A 98 6.93 -5.37 -4.31
N SER A 99 7.12 -6.35 -5.20
CA SER A 99 7.22 -6.12 -6.65
C SER A 99 5.90 -5.67 -7.26
N ALA A 100 4.76 -6.08 -6.68
CA ALA A 100 3.43 -5.69 -7.13
C ALA A 100 3.00 -4.37 -6.48
N ALA A 101 2.38 -3.50 -7.26
CA ALA A 101 1.83 -2.24 -6.79
C ALA A 101 0.31 -2.23 -6.88
N SER A 102 -0.35 -1.44 -6.04
CA SER A 102 -1.80 -1.18 -6.12
C SER A 102 -2.01 0.30 -6.46
N SER A 103 -2.75 0.56 -7.54
CA SER A 103 -3.08 1.93 -7.95
C SER A 103 -4.07 2.58 -6.97
N PHE A 104 -4.22 3.90 -7.06
CA PHE A 104 -5.29 4.62 -6.33
C PHE A 104 -6.68 4.01 -6.59
N ALA A 105 -6.96 3.64 -7.84
CA ALA A 105 -8.22 3.01 -8.23
C ALA A 105 -8.41 1.64 -7.58
N ASP A 106 -7.36 0.81 -7.52
CA ASP A 106 -7.42 -0.51 -6.86
C ASP A 106 -7.74 -0.38 -5.38
N ILE A 107 -7.10 0.57 -4.68
CA ILE A 107 -7.32 0.84 -3.26
C ILE A 107 -8.74 1.37 -3.02
N GLN A 108 -9.21 2.31 -3.85
CA GLN A 108 -10.57 2.83 -3.76
C GLN A 108 -11.61 1.72 -3.99
N GLN A 109 -11.39 0.87 -4.98
CA GLN A 109 -12.28 -0.26 -5.28
C GLN A 109 -12.31 -1.26 -4.12
N LEU A 110 -11.15 -1.62 -3.59
CA LEU A 110 -11.04 -2.53 -2.44
C LEU A 110 -11.78 -1.99 -1.21
N LEU A 111 -11.67 -0.68 -0.93
CA LEU A 111 -12.42 -0.07 0.16
C LEU A 111 -13.94 -0.16 -0.07
N GLY A 112 -14.40 0.04 -1.30
CA GLY A 112 -15.81 -0.12 -1.67
C GLY A 112 -16.32 -1.56 -1.47
N GLU A 113 -15.51 -2.55 -1.85
CA GLU A 113 -15.81 -3.97 -1.63
C GLU A 113 -15.89 -4.32 -0.13
N LEU A 114 -14.93 -3.84 0.68
CA LEU A 114 -14.92 -4.06 2.13
C LEU A 114 -16.15 -3.45 2.82
N ARG A 115 -16.66 -2.33 2.30
CA ARG A 115 -17.91 -1.69 2.76
C ARG A 115 -19.18 -2.33 2.20
N GLY A 116 -19.05 -3.33 1.33
CA GLY A 116 -20.19 -3.98 0.68
C GLY A 116 -20.91 -3.12 -0.36
N LEU A 117 -20.27 -2.06 -0.87
CA LEU A 117 -20.82 -1.15 -1.88
C LEU A 117 -20.72 -1.72 -3.30
N ASN A 118 -19.76 -2.63 -3.54
CA ASN A 118 -19.53 -3.29 -4.84
C ASN A 118 -20.08 -4.72 -4.89
N LYS A 119 -21.29 -4.97 -4.37
CA LYS A 119 -21.97 -6.25 -4.65
C LYS A 119 -22.41 -6.24 -6.12
N PRO A 120 -22.15 -7.30 -6.91
CA PRO A 120 -22.84 -7.45 -8.18
C PRO A 120 -24.34 -7.42 -7.88
N GLN A 121 -25.07 -6.53 -8.55
CA GLN A 121 -26.53 -6.58 -8.53
C GLN A 121 -26.93 -7.97 -9.05
N LYS A 122 -27.54 -8.78 -8.18
CA LYS A 122 -28.23 -10.00 -8.58
C LYS A 122 -29.55 -9.63 -9.23
#